data_AF-A0A7V3JMD4-F1
#
_entry.id   AF-A0A7V3JMD4-F1
#
_cell.length_a   1.000
_cell.length_b   1.000
_cell.length_c   1.000
_cell.angle_alpha   90.00
_cell.angle_beta   90.00
_cell.angle_gamma   90.00
#
_symmetry.space_group_name_H-M   'P 1'
#
loop_
_entity.id
_entity.type
_entity.pdbx_description
1 polymer ?
#
loop_
_entity_poly.entity_id
_entity_poly.type
_entity_poly.pdbx_seq_one_letter_code
_entity_poly.pdbx_strand_id
1 'polypeptide(L)'
;SRINSTPVVDGRGQLVGILSEKDLMAALVSLEFWGRPIREVMKPNVICYEGDTPIRVIYEFLCRVSIRRVVIVEGGEPVGTIARSTLLRWFRNMVIANGLLESGPPAAEQPKADAHRSRQRLVETTHELTQQVSGLHQRLADSGEDVVAHVVGGVTRMQELLDDLLAYSRYGASSDDAAIVLQRLLLSTSPSD
;
A
#
# COMPACT_ATOMS: atom_id res chain seq x y z
N SER A 1 3.72 -3.80 7.76
CA SER A 1 3.34 -2.50 8.35
C SER A 1 2.84 -2.76 9.75
N ARG A 2 3.29 -2.03 10.78
CA ARG A 2 2.72 -2.16 12.13
C ARG A 2 1.45 -1.31 12.22
N ILE A 3 0.30 -1.95 12.43
CA ILE A 3 -0.99 -1.28 12.61
C ILE A 3 -1.05 -0.79 14.06
N ASN A 4 -1.24 0.51 14.27
CA ASN A 4 -1.27 1.16 15.59
C ASN A 4 -2.56 1.96 15.82
N SER A 5 -3.51 1.81 14.89
CA SER A 5 -4.85 2.34 14.96
C SER A 5 -5.75 1.62 13.97
N THR A 6 -7.02 1.49 14.32
CA THR A 6 -8.04 0.79 13.54
C THR A 6 -9.31 1.64 13.44
N PRO A 7 -9.99 1.67 12.28
CA PRO A 7 -11.32 2.24 12.19
C PRO A 7 -12.30 1.44 13.06
N VAL A 8 -13.32 2.13 13.54
CA VAL A 8 -14.46 1.58 14.28
C VAL A 8 -15.69 1.83 13.44
N VAL A 9 -16.51 0.79 13.26
CA VAL A 9 -17.72 0.82 12.45
C VAL A 9 -18.95 0.54 13.30
N ASP A 10 -20.12 1.00 12.85
CA ASP A 10 -21.40 0.61 13.42
C ASP A 10 -21.89 -0.76 12.89
N GLY A 11 -23.09 -1.17 13.29
CA GLY A 11 -23.70 -2.42 12.84
C GLY A 11 -24.06 -2.47 11.35
N ARG A 12 -23.95 -1.35 10.63
CA ARG A 12 -24.16 -1.25 9.18
C ARG A 12 -22.84 -1.15 8.41
N GLY A 13 -21.69 -1.25 9.08
CA GLY A 13 -20.37 -1.11 8.45
C GLY A 13 -19.90 0.33 8.26
N GLN A 14 -20.67 1.32 8.72
CA GLN A 14 -20.36 2.73 8.52
C GLN A 14 -19.28 3.20 9.49
N LEU A 15 -18.33 4.00 9.01
CA LEU A 15 -17.25 4.54 9.83
C LEU A 15 -17.79 5.50 10.90
N VAL A 16 -17.61 5.14 12.17
CA VAL A 16 -18.07 5.94 13.33
C VAL A 16 -16.94 6.42 14.25
N GLY A 17 -15.73 5.92 14.04
CA GLY A 17 -14.59 6.36 14.85
C GLY A 17 -13.28 5.71 14.45
N ILE A 18 -12.22 6.11 15.15
CA ILE A 18 -10.89 5.51 15.06
C ILE A 18 -10.34 5.30 16.46
N LEU A 19 -9.71 4.14 16.67
CA LEU A 19 -9.08 3.78 17.93
C LEU A 19 -7.59 3.54 17.68
N SER A 20 -6.72 4.23 18.41
CA SER A 20 -5.27 4.04 18.35
C SER A 20 -4.69 3.37 19.59
N GLU A 21 -3.49 2.80 19.45
CA GLU A 21 -2.68 2.31 20.55
C GLU A 21 -2.49 3.39 21.63
N LYS A 22 -2.31 4.66 21.22
CA LYS A 22 -2.24 5.79 22.16
C LYS A 22 -3.53 5.96 22.96
N ASP A 23 -4.69 5.82 22.32
CA ASP A 23 -5.99 5.97 22.99
C ASP A 23 -6.19 4.84 24.00
N LEU A 24 -5.81 3.61 23.64
CA LEU A 24 -5.82 2.46 24.54
C LEU A 24 -4.87 2.67 25.72
N MET A 25 -3.62 3.05 25.48
CA MET A 25 -2.63 3.28 26.54
C MET A 25 -3.09 4.38 27.51
N ALA A 26 -3.77 5.42 27.01
CA ALA A 26 -4.34 6.47 27.85
C ALA A 26 -5.54 5.96 28.67
N ALA A 27 -6.41 5.13 28.10
CA ALA A 27 -7.58 4.58 28.79
C ALA A 27 -7.21 3.53 29.85
N LEU A 28 -6.20 2.69 29.57
CA LEU A 28 -5.80 1.57 30.42
C LEU A 28 -5.11 1.98 31.74
N VAL A 29 -4.84 3.27 31.95
CA VAL A 29 -4.32 3.82 33.21
C VAL A 29 -5.28 3.57 34.38
N SER A 30 -6.59 3.45 34.11
CA SER A 30 -7.59 3.10 35.12
C SER A 30 -8.28 1.77 34.77
N LEU A 31 -8.39 0.89 35.77
CA LEU A 31 -9.05 -0.41 35.66
C LEU A 31 -10.54 -0.28 35.29
N GLU A 32 -11.16 0.86 35.57
CA GLU A 32 -12.57 1.13 35.23
C GLU A 32 -12.83 1.15 33.72
N PHE A 33 -11.81 1.45 32.90
CA PHE A 33 -11.95 1.56 31.45
C PHE A 33 -11.87 0.21 30.73
N TRP A 34 -11.48 -0.86 31.41
CA TRP A 34 -11.30 -2.19 30.79
C TRP A 34 -12.62 -2.81 30.33
N GLY A 35 -13.74 -2.45 30.99
CA GLY A 35 -15.09 -2.92 30.64
C GLY A 35 -15.90 -1.93 29.82
N ARG A 36 -15.35 -0.74 29.50
CA ARG A 36 -16.09 0.29 28.78
C ARG A 36 -16.16 -0.02 27.29
N PRO A 37 -17.27 0.32 26.62
CA PRO A 37 -17.42 0.07 25.20
C PRO A 37 -16.46 0.96 24.39
N ILE A 38 -15.96 0.43 23.26
CA ILE A 38 -14.99 1.12 22.39
C ILE A 38 -15.47 2.52 21.99
N ARG A 39 -16.77 2.72 21.79
CA ARG A 39 -17.36 4.02 21.43
C ARG A 39 -17.04 5.15 22.41
N GLU A 40 -16.73 4.83 23.66
CA GLU A 40 -16.40 5.80 24.71
C GLU A 40 -14.91 6.15 24.77
N VAL A 41 -14.05 5.37 24.09
CA VAL A 41 -12.60 5.55 24.05
C VAL A 41 -12.13 6.02 22.67
N MET A 42 -12.81 5.59 21.60
CA MET A 42 -12.50 5.97 20.23
C MET A 42 -12.65 7.48 19.98
N LYS A 43 -11.99 7.98 18.93
CA LYS A 43 -12.19 9.34 18.43
C LYS A 43 -13.21 9.31 17.28
N PRO A 44 -14.36 10.03 17.39
CA PRO A 44 -15.42 9.95 16.38
C PRO A 44 -15.12 10.74 15.09
N ASN A 45 -14.37 11.84 15.17
CA ASN A 45 -14.05 12.68 14.00
C ASN A 45 -12.87 12.09 13.22
N VAL A 46 -13.13 11.03 12.46
CA VAL A 46 -12.11 10.37 11.64
C VAL A 46 -11.86 11.16 10.37
N ILE A 47 -10.60 11.51 10.13
CA ILE A 47 -10.21 12.03 8.83
C ILE A 47 -10.20 10.87 7.82
N CYS A 48 -11.09 10.95 6.86
CA CYS A 48 -11.24 9.98 5.79
C CYS A 48 -11.35 10.65 4.41
N TYR A 49 -11.11 9.87 3.38
CA TYR A 49 -11.19 10.26 1.98
C TYR A 49 -11.84 9.14 1.16
N GLU A 50 -12.57 9.49 0.10
CA GLU A 50 -13.12 8.50 -0.85
C GLU A 50 -12.00 7.82 -1.65
N GLY A 51 -12.25 6.59 -2.10
CA GLY A 51 -11.29 5.76 -2.83
C GLY A 51 -10.73 6.36 -4.13
N ASP A 52 -11.47 7.29 -4.74
CA ASP A 52 -11.08 8.02 -5.94
C ASP A 52 -10.34 9.34 -5.65
N THR A 53 -10.16 9.69 -4.38
CA THR A 53 -9.47 10.93 -3.99
C THR A 53 -8.02 10.91 -4.50
N PRO A 54 -7.56 11.96 -5.22
CA PRO A 54 -6.19 12.03 -5.69
C PRO A 54 -5.18 11.92 -4.55
N ILE A 55 -4.20 11.03 -4.70
CA ILE A 55 -3.19 10.73 -3.67
C ILE A 55 -2.42 11.98 -3.18
N ARG A 56 -2.26 12.99 -4.05
CA ARG A 56 -1.61 14.26 -3.73
C ARG A 56 -2.35 15.02 -2.62
N VAL A 57 -3.69 15.02 -2.62
CA VAL A 57 -4.50 15.67 -1.58
C VAL A 57 -4.20 15.05 -0.22
N ILE A 58 -4.16 13.72 -0.18
CA ILE A 58 -3.85 12.95 1.03
C ILE A 58 -2.41 13.20 1.49
N TYR A 59 -1.46 13.24 0.56
CA TYR A 59 -0.05 13.55 0.84
C TYR A 59 0.12 14.96 1.44
N GLU A 60 -0.46 15.98 0.81
CA GLU A 60 -0.38 17.37 1.27
C GLU A 60 -1.04 17.54 2.63
N PHE A 61 -2.21 16.93 2.83
CA PHE A 61 -2.87 16.90 4.13
C PHE A 61 -1.95 16.32 5.20
N LEU A 62 -1.41 15.12 4.96
CA LEU A 62 -0.52 14.47 5.90
C LEU A 62 0.68 15.38 6.20
N CYS A 63 1.35 15.97 5.22
CA CYS A 63 2.47 16.90 5.45
C CYS A 63 2.16 18.05 6.41
N ARG A 64 0.92 18.53 6.48
CA ARG A 64 0.51 19.66 7.33
C ARG A 64 0.09 19.26 8.75
N VAL A 65 -0.30 18.01 8.97
CA VAL A 65 -0.83 17.54 10.26
C VAL A 65 0.06 16.49 10.92
N SER A 66 -0.08 16.35 12.25
CA SER A 66 0.62 15.32 13.03
C SER A 66 0.00 13.92 12.95
N ILE A 67 -1.16 13.80 12.29
CA ILE A 67 -1.86 12.53 12.09
C ILE A 67 -1.01 11.58 11.22
N ARG A 68 -0.90 10.31 11.61
CA ARG A 68 0.03 9.35 10.99
C ARG A 68 -0.57 8.60 9.79
N ARG A 69 -1.89 8.54 9.70
CA ARG A 69 -2.64 7.86 8.62
C ARG A 69 -4.05 8.42 8.48
N VAL A 70 -4.62 8.23 7.31
CA VAL A 70 -6.04 8.51 7.02
C VAL A 70 -6.76 7.21 6.71
N VAL A 71 -8.08 7.20 6.88
CA VAL A 71 -8.94 6.08 6.47
C VAL A 71 -9.44 6.35 5.05
N ILE A 72 -9.50 5.31 4.21
CA ILE A 72 -10.11 5.38 2.89
C ILE A 72 -11.47 4.70 2.98
N VAL A 73 -12.48 5.36 2.45
CA VAL A 73 -13.87 4.90 2.48
C VAL A 73 -14.43 4.77 1.07
N GLU A 74 -15.47 3.95 0.92
CA GLU A 74 -16.36 3.93 -0.23
C GLU A 74 -17.79 4.00 0.31
N GLY A 75 -18.51 5.09 0.02
CA GLY A 75 -19.88 5.25 0.52
C GLY A 75 -19.99 5.19 2.05
N GLY A 76 -18.97 5.68 2.77
CA GLY A 76 -18.90 5.69 4.23
C GLY A 76 -18.39 4.39 4.86
N GLU A 77 -18.17 3.33 4.10
CA GLU A 77 -17.58 2.07 4.58
C GLU A 77 -16.05 2.10 4.45
N PRO A 78 -15.28 1.81 5.51
CA PRO A 78 -13.82 1.85 5.45
C PRO A 78 -13.25 0.66 4.67
N VAL A 79 -12.60 0.95 3.53
CA VAL A 79 -11.97 -0.05 2.64
C VAL A 79 -10.47 -0.17 2.85
N GLY A 80 -9.84 0.80 3.53
CA GLY A 80 -8.40 0.77 3.76
C GLY A 80 -7.84 1.94 4.54
N THR A 81 -6.50 2.00 4.64
CA THR A 81 -5.81 3.14 5.26
C THR A 81 -4.56 3.52 4.48
N ILE A 82 -4.26 4.82 4.45
CA ILE A 82 -3.01 5.35 3.88
C ILE A 82 -2.20 6.00 5.00
N ALA A 83 -1.01 5.45 5.24
CA ALA A 83 -0.07 5.95 6.23
C ALA A 83 1.11 6.66 5.58
N ARG A 84 1.75 7.58 6.32
CA ARG A 84 2.99 8.24 5.89
C ARG A 84 4.07 7.24 5.47
N SER A 85 4.23 6.14 6.22
CA SER A 85 5.19 5.08 5.89
C SER A 85 4.84 4.34 4.60
N THR A 86 3.55 4.20 4.27
CA THR A 86 3.11 3.64 2.99
C THR A 86 3.46 4.59 1.85
N LEU A 87 3.21 5.90 2.01
CA LEU A 87 3.58 6.90 1.00
C LEU A 87 5.10 6.97 0.77
N LEU A 88 5.90 6.97 1.84
CA LEU A 88 7.36 7.00 1.72
C LEU A 88 7.91 5.73 1.07
N ARG A 89 7.39 4.56 1.45
CA ARG A 89 7.78 3.29 0.82
C ARG A 89 7.37 3.25 -0.64
N TRP A 90 6.16 3.69 -0.96
CA TRP A 90 5.66 3.80 -2.33
C TRP A 90 6.54 4.74 -3.15
N PHE A 91 6.84 5.94 -2.62
CA PHE A 91 7.71 6.92 -3.28
C PHE A 91 9.12 6.36 -3.51
N ARG A 92 9.73 5.74 -2.49
CA ARG A 92 11.05 5.08 -2.63
C ARG A 92 11.04 4.04 -3.74
N ASN A 93 10.05 3.14 -3.72
CA ASN A 93 9.93 2.09 -4.72
C ASN A 93 9.72 2.68 -6.12
N MET A 94 8.93 3.75 -6.24
CA MET A 94 8.71 4.47 -7.49
C MET A 94 10.01 5.12 -8.01
N VAL A 95 10.75 5.84 -7.17
CA VAL A 95 12.00 6.52 -7.57
C VAL A 95 13.07 5.51 -8.00
N ILE A 96 13.17 4.37 -7.29
CA ILE A 96 14.06 3.25 -7.68
C ILE A 96 13.61 2.62 -9.00
N ALA A 97 12.30 2.37 -9.18
CA ALA A 97 11.75 1.79 -10.41
C ALA A 97 11.99 2.67 -11.64
N ASN A 98 12.18 3.98 -11.43
CA ASN A 98 12.35 4.98 -12.47
C ASN A 98 13.82 5.39 -12.69
N GLY A 99 14.79 4.72 -12.07
CA GLY A 99 16.22 5.02 -12.25
C GLY A 99 16.67 6.37 -11.69
N LEU A 100 15.84 7.01 -10.85
CA LEU A 100 16.09 8.34 -10.30
C LEU A 100 16.93 8.31 -9.00
N LEU A 101 17.18 7.11 -8.47
CA LEU A 101 18.14 6.83 -7.40
C LEU A 101 18.86 5.51 -7.71
N GLU A 102 20.17 5.58 -7.95
CA GLU A 102 20.99 4.37 -8.06
C GLU A 102 21.10 3.68 -6.71
N SER A 103 20.79 2.39 -6.67
CA SER A 103 20.97 1.55 -5.49
C SER A 103 22.29 0.78 -5.61
N GLY A 104 23.45 1.47 -5.55
CA GLY A 104 24.77 0.83 -5.58
C GLY A 104 25.93 1.79 -5.94
N PRO A 105 27.21 1.41 -5.70
CA PRO A 105 28.36 2.18 -6.21
C PRO A 105 28.36 2.15 -7.76
N PRO A 106 28.98 3.15 -8.43
CA PRO A 106 28.81 3.38 -9.86
C PRO A 106 29.30 2.16 -10.66
N ALA A 107 28.37 1.43 -11.27
CA ALA A 107 28.68 0.32 -12.13
C ALA A 107 28.97 0.83 -13.54
N ALA A 108 30.21 0.63 -13.96
CA ALA A 108 30.65 0.80 -15.34
C ALA A 108 29.74 0.04 -16.33
N GLU A 109 29.53 0.67 -17.47
CA GLU A 109 29.20 0.09 -18.78
C GLU A 109 28.44 -1.25 -18.77
N GLN A 110 27.11 -1.18 -18.78
CA GLN A 110 26.26 -2.34 -19.12
C GLN A 110 25.37 -2.01 -20.33
N PRO A 111 25.21 -2.95 -21.28
CA PRO A 111 24.60 -2.68 -22.59
C PRO A 111 23.13 -2.32 -22.44
N LYS A 112 22.66 -1.33 -23.21
CA LYS A 112 21.23 -0.94 -23.31
C LYS A 112 20.36 -2.18 -23.46
N ALA A 113 19.62 -2.52 -22.41
CA ALA A 113 18.73 -3.68 -22.40
C ALA A 113 17.61 -3.51 -23.43
N ASP A 114 17.36 -4.54 -24.24
CA ASP A 114 16.27 -4.56 -25.24
C ASP A 114 14.91 -4.37 -24.56
N ALA A 115 14.29 -3.20 -24.73
CA ALA A 115 12.98 -2.85 -24.15
C ALA A 115 11.87 -3.88 -24.49
N HIS A 116 11.97 -4.52 -25.67
CA HIS A 116 11.05 -5.58 -26.09
C HIS A 116 11.13 -6.81 -25.16
N ARG A 117 12.36 -7.19 -24.76
CA ARG A 117 12.61 -8.32 -23.86
C ARG A 117 12.15 -8.02 -22.43
N SER A 118 12.32 -6.79 -21.97
CA SER A 118 11.81 -6.32 -20.67
C SER A 118 10.28 -6.38 -20.61
N ARG A 119 9.61 -5.90 -21.66
CA ARG A 119 8.13 -5.98 -21.76
C ARG A 119 7.64 -7.42 -21.80
N GLN A 120 8.30 -8.29 -22.56
CA GLN A 120 7.92 -9.71 -22.62
C GLN A 120 8.03 -10.38 -21.25
N ARG A 121 9.15 -10.16 -20.54
CA ARG A 121 9.35 -10.68 -19.18
C ARG A 121 8.32 -10.15 -18.19
N LEU A 122 7.95 -8.86 -18.27
CA LEU A 122 6.87 -8.31 -17.45
C LEU A 122 5.54 -9.04 -17.64
N VAL A 123 5.18 -9.35 -18.90
CA VAL A 123 3.95 -10.08 -19.22
C VAL A 123 4.02 -11.51 -18.69
N GLU A 124 5.14 -12.20 -18.90
CA GLU A 124 5.38 -13.56 -18.41
C GLU A 124 5.28 -13.64 -16.88
N THR A 125 5.99 -12.76 -16.16
CA THR A 125 5.98 -12.75 -14.69
C THR A 125 4.59 -12.37 -14.12
N THR A 126 3.85 -11.48 -14.79
CA THR A 126 2.47 -11.14 -14.38
C THR A 126 1.52 -12.33 -14.54
N HIS A 127 1.68 -13.09 -15.62
CA HIS A 127 0.90 -14.30 -15.86
C HIS A 127 1.20 -15.38 -14.81
N GLU A 128 2.48 -15.60 -14.49
CA GLU A 128 2.89 -16.52 -13.42
C GLU A 128 2.36 -16.11 -12.05
N LEU A 129 2.37 -14.81 -11.73
CA LEU A 129 1.81 -14.29 -10.48
C LEU A 129 0.31 -14.61 -10.37
N THR A 130 -0.43 -14.39 -11.45
CA THR A 130 -1.87 -14.68 -11.52
C THR A 130 -2.16 -16.17 -11.32
N GLN A 131 -1.32 -17.04 -11.89
CA GLN A 131 -1.41 -18.49 -11.68
C GLN A 131 -1.13 -18.88 -10.23
N GLN A 132 -0.12 -18.30 -9.59
CA GLN A 132 0.17 -18.58 -8.17
C GLN A 132 -0.97 -18.12 -7.25
N VAL A 133 -1.56 -16.96 -7.51
CA VAL A 133 -2.71 -16.44 -6.74
C VAL A 133 -3.92 -17.37 -6.90
N SER A 134 -4.25 -17.76 -8.13
CA SER A 134 -5.36 -18.66 -8.41
C SER A 134 -5.15 -20.05 -7.79
N GLY A 135 -3.94 -20.60 -7.91
CA GLY A 135 -3.58 -21.88 -7.33
C GLY A 135 -3.54 -21.88 -5.80
N LEU A 136 -3.22 -20.75 -5.17
CA LEU A 136 -3.32 -20.60 -3.72
C LEU A 136 -4.79 -20.54 -3.27
N HIS A 137 -5.63 -19.77 -3.97
CA HIS A 137 -7.07 -19.67 -3.69
C HIS A 137 -7.76 -21.03 -3.75
N GLN A 138 -7.48 -21.82 -4.78
CA GLN A 138 -8.09 -23.15 -4.95
C GLN A 138 -7.64 -24.14 -3.87
N ARG A 139 -6.35 -24.13 -3.49
CA ARG A 139 -5.82 -24.97 -2.42
C ARG A 139 -6.28 -24.56 -1.01
N LEU A 140 -6.62 -23.30 -0.81
CA LEU A 140 -7.25 -22.82 0.43
C LEU A 140 -8.73 -23.24 0.52
N ALA A 141 -9.39 -23.43 -0.63
CA ALA A 141 -10.76 -23.92 -0.69
C ALA A 141 -10.85 -25.45 -0.46
N ASP A 142 -9.87 -26.20 -0.96
CA ASP A 142 -9.75 -27.63 -0.74
C ASP A 142 -9.18 -27.91 0.67
N SER A 143 -10.07 -28.22 1.62
CA SER A 143 -9.77 -28.39 3.06
C SER A 143 -8.90 -29.63 3.37
N GLY A 144 -7.60 -29.57 3.05
CA GLY A 144 -6.60 -30.62 3.34
C GLY A 144 -5.45 -30.15 4.23
N GLU A 145 -4.79 -31.09 4.91
CA GLU A 145 -3.71 -30.85 5.88
C GLU A 145 -2.56 -29.95 5.37
N ASP A 146 -2.01 -29.18 6.31
CA ASP A 146 -0.89 -28.24 6.22
C ASP A 146 -1.07 -27.00 5.31
N VAL A 147 -2.21 -26.33 5.49
CA VAL A 147 -2.53 -25.00 4.95
C VAL A 147 -1.40 -23.99 5.14
N VAL A 148 -0.67 -24.06 6.25
CA VAL A 148 0.41 -23.11 6.58
C VAL A 148 1.58 -23.25 5.63
N ALA A 149 2.07 -24.46 5.37
CA ALA A 149 3.17 -24.69 4.44
C ALA A 149 2.82 -24.24 3.01
N HIS A 150 1.57 -24.46 2.59
CA HIS A 150 1.08 -24.05 1.27
C HIS A 150 0.95 -22.53 1.13
N VAL A 151 0.44 -21.85 2.16
CA VAL A 151 0.37 -20.39 2.18
C VAL A 151 1.76 -19.79 2.16
N VAL A 152 2.66 -20.25 3.02
CA VAL A 152 4.04 -19.73 3.07
C VAL A 152 4.74 -19.95 1.74
N GLY A 153 4.71 -21.16 1.17
CA GLY A 153 5.35 -21.44 -0.12
C GLY A 153 4.72 -20.69 -1.30
N GLY A 154 3.40 -20.50 -1.30
CA GLY A 154 2.70 -19.70 -2.30
C GLY A 154 3.06 -18.23 -2.21
N VAL A 155 3.06 -17.65 -1.01
CA VAL A 155 3.39 -16.25 -0.76
C VAL A 155 4.87 -15.96 -1.05
N THR A 156 5.80 -16.84 -0.68
CA THR A 156 7.23 -16.67 -1.01
C THR A 156 7.45 -16.60 -2.53
N ARG A 157 6.82 -17.48 -3.31
CA ARG A 157 6.89 -17.40 -4.78
C ARG A 157 6.25 -16.13 -5.33
N MET A 158 5.15 -15.65 -4.74
CA MET A 158 4.58 -14.36 -5.13
C MET A 158 5.53 -13.20 -4.83
N GLN A 159 6.27 -13.25 -3.71
CA GLN A 159 7.29 -12.24 -3.38
C GLN A 159 8.41 -12.23 -4.41
N GLU A 160 8.93 -13.41 -4.80
CA GLU A 160 9.95 -13.53 -5.86
C GLU A 160 9.45 -12.96 -7.20
N LEU A 161 8.23 -13.31 -7.61
CA LEU A 161 7.63 -12.81 -8.85
C LEU A 161 7.36 -11.30 -8.80
N LEU A 162 6.99 -10.76 -7.64
CA LEU A 162 6.83 -9.32 -7.45
C LEU A 162 8.18 -8.59 -7.51
N ASP A 163 9.23 -9.17 -6.93
CA ASP A 163 10.58 -8.63 -6.99
C ASP A 163 11.11 -8.65 -8.43
N ASP A 164 10.82 -9.70 -9.20
CA ASP A 164 11.16 -9.80 -10.62
C ASP A 164 10.36 -8.79 -11.48
N LEU A 165 9.07 -8.59 -11.21
CA LEU A 165 8.27 -7.54 -11.86
C LEU A 165 8.85 -6.15 -11.62
N LEU A 166 9.21 -5.85 -10.37
CA LEU A 166 9.91 -4.61 -10.02
C LEU A 166 11.29 -4.53 -10.68
N ALA A 167 11.96 -5.68 -10.85
CA ALA A 167 13.24 -5.73 -11.53
C ALA A 167 13.14 -5.39 -13.02
N TYR A 168 12.18 -5.97 -13.73
CA TYR A 168 11.99 -5.73 -15.15
C TYR A 168 11.33 -4.39 -15.46
N SER A 169 10.53 -3.84 -14.54
CA SER A 169 10.00 -2.47 -14.70
C SER A 169 11.13 -1.43 -14.74
N ARG A 170 12.25 -1.67 -14.02
CA ARG A 170 13.45 -0.80 -14.03
C ARG A 170 14.13 -0.67 -15.39
N TYR A 171 13.96 -1.66 -16.28
CA TYR A 171 14.60 -1.67 -17.61
C TYR A 171 13.69 -1.15 -18.73
N GLY A 172 12.41 -0.91 -18.45
CA GLY A 172 11.45 -0.39 -19.43
C GLY A 172 11.33 1.13 -19.46
N ALA A 173 11.75 1.82 -18.40
CA ALA A 173 11.69 3.28 -18.31
C ALA A 173 13.03 3.91 -18.72
N SER A 174 13.02 4.71 -19.79
CA SER A 174 14.12 5.63 -20.06
C SER A 174 14.17 6.69 -18.94
N SER A 175 15.36 7.20 -18.58
CA SER A 175 15.50 8.17 -17.49
C SER A 175 14.74 9.48 -17.73
N ASP A 176 14.40 9.82 -18.98
CA ASP A 176 13.63 11.01 -19.34
C ASP A 176 12.13 10.87 -19.05
N ASP A 177 11.57 9.66 -19.15
CA ASP A 177 10.15 9.41 -18.86
C ASP A 177 9.84 9.53 -17.35
N ALA A 178 10.80 9.15 -16.52
CA ALA A 178 10.69 9.13 -15.06
C ALA A 178 10.39 10.52 -14.44
N ALA A 179 11.13 11.55 -14.87
CA ALA A 179 10.96 12.91 -14.39
C ALA A 179 9.61 13.50 -14.85
N ILE A 180 9.20 13.19 -16.08
CA ILE A 180 7.92 13.62 -16.67
C ILE A 180 6.74 12.92 -15.98
N VAL A 181 6.86 11.64 -15.64
CA VAL A 181 5.84 10.87 -14.91
C VAL A 181 5.68 11.39 -13.49
N LEU A 182 6.78 11.69 -12.77
CA LEU A 182 6.71 12.34 -11.46
C LEU A 182 6.09 13.73 -11.53
N GLN A 183 6.48 14.54 -12.52
CA GLN A 183 5.86 15.85 -12.74
C GLN A 183 4.37 15.71 -13.04
N ARG A 184 3.94 14.79 -13.92
CA ARG A 184 2.52 14.57 -14.21
C ARG A 184 1.73 14.05 -13.02
N LEU A 185 2.28 13.13 -12.22
CA LEU A 185 1.63 12.63 -11.00
C LEU A 185 1.51 13.69 -9.91
N LEU A 186 2.43 14.66 -9.85
CA LEU A 186 2.39 15.77 -8.91
C LEU A 186 1.59 16.99 -9.45
N LEU A 187 1.48 17.15 -10.77
CA LEU A 187 0.92 18.33 -11.44
C LEU A 187 -0.42 18.10 -12.17
N SER A 188 -0.89 16.87 -12.35
CA SER A 188 -2.26 16.59 -12.82
C SER A 188 -3.20 16.48 -11.61
N THR A 189 -4.26 17.26 -11.43
CA THR A 189 -4.90 18.33 -12.21
C THR A 189 -5.42 19.35 -11.20
N SER A 190 -5.29 20.65 -11.50
CA SER A 190 -6.19 21.66 -10.91
C SER A 190 -7.61 21.33 -11.37
N PRO A 191 -8.64 21.40 -10.51
CA PRO A 191 -10.00 21.35 -10.99
C PRO A 191 -10.18 22.52 -11.96
N SER A 192 -10.70 22.21 -13.15
CA SER A 192 -11.17 23.24 -14.08
C SER A 192 -12.40 23.87 -13.42
N ASP A 193 -12.37 25.19 -13.26
CA ASP A 193 -13.52 26.00 -12.83
C ASP A 193 -14.75 25.80 -13.73
#